data_AF-A0A1V4KTX2-F1
#
_entry.id   AF-A0A1V4KTX2-F1
#
_cell.length_a   1.000
_cell.length_b   1.000
_cell.length_c   1.000
_cell.angle_alpha   90.00
_cell.angle_beta   90.00
_cell.angle_gamma   90.00
#
_symmetry.space_group_name_H-M   'P 1'
#
loop_
_entity.id
_entity.type
_entity.pdbx_description
1 polymer ?
#
loop_
_entity_poly.entity_id
_entity_poly.type
_entity_poly.pdbx_seq_one_letter_code
_entity_poly.pdbx_strand_id
1 'polypeptide(L)'
;MQLPKPRSGGKMQPPRCQAAGYLNDLDRIADSAYLPTQQDVLRVRVPTTGIIEYPFDLQSVIFRMVDVGGQRSERRKWIHCFENVTSIMFLVALSEYDQVLVESDNEVSKYHHK
;
A
#
# COMPACT_ATOMS: atom_id res chain seq x y z
N MET A 1 24.40 6.63 33.26
CA MET A 1 24.21 5.54 32.28
C MET A 1 23.47 6.13 31.08
N GLN A 2 24.22 6.55 30.05
CA GLN A 2 23.64 7.12 28.84
C GLN A 2 23.19 5.97 27.93
N LEU A 3 21.90 5.91 27.59
CA LEU A 3 21.44 5.00 26.54
C LEU A 3 22.08 5.41 25.20
N PRO A 4 22.58 4.46 24.39
CA PRO A 4 23.18 4.78 23.10
C PRO A 4 22.12 5.32 22.13
N LYS A 5 22.44 6.42 21.44
CA LYS A 5 21.61 6.96 20.35
C LYS A 5 21.58 5.95 19.17
N PRO A 6 20.42 5.74 18.53
CA PRO A 6 20.36 4.89 17.35
C PRO A 6 21.18 5.52 16.22
N ARG A 7 22.07 4.72 15.63
CA ARG A 7 22.79 5.09 14.40
C ARG A 7 21.75 5.29 13.30
N SER A 8 21.95 6.34 12.51
CA SER A 8 21.13 6.69 11.34
C SER A 8 21.00 5.49 10.39
N GLY A 9 19.90 4.76 10.52
CA GLY A 9 19.52 3.62 9.70
C GLY A 9 18.01 3.70 9.46
N GLY A 10 17.62 3.44 8.22
CA GLY A 10 16.28 3.52 7.62
C GLY A 10 15.13 3.85 8.56
N LYS A 11 14.46 4.99 8.31
CA LYS A 11 13.16 5.26 8.93
C LYS A 11 12.23 4.11 8.53
N MET A 12 12.00 3.17 9.44
CA MET A 12 10.89 2.24 9.32
C MET A 12 9.63 3.11 9.23
N GLN A 13 8.95 3.07 8.10
CA GLN A 13 7.73 3.82 7.88
C GLN A 13 6.56 2.93 8.31
N PRO A 14 6.04 3.06 9.54
CA PRO A 14 4.79 2.42 9.88
C PRO A 14 3.68 3.04 9.03
N PRO A 15 2.67 2.27 8.60
CA PRO A 15 1.48 2.83 7.98
C PRO A 15 0.79 3.75 8.99
N ARG A 16 1.04 5.07 8.88
CA ARG A 16 0.75 6.06 9.93
C ARG A 16 -0.70 6.04 10.42
N CYS A 17 -1.66 5.75 9.55
CA CYS A 17 -3.08 5.78 9.90
C CYS A 17 -3.65 4.42 10.32
N GLN A 18 -3.14 3.30 9.79
CA GLN A 18 -3.70 1.97 10.06
C GLN A 18 -3.20 1.39 11.39
N ALA A 19 -1.92 1.62 11.72
CA ALA A 19 -1.34 1.11 12.95
C ALA A 19 -2.05 1.65 14.20
N ALA A 20 -2.37 2.95 14.22
CA ALA A 20 -3.09 3.55 15.34
C ALA A 20 -4.50 2.95 15.54
N GLY A 21 -5.21 2.65 14.44
CA GLY A 21 -6.55 2.05 14.51
C GLY A 21 -6.53 0.64 15.14
N TYR A 22 -5.59 -0.21 14.73
CA TYR A 22 -5.47 -1.55 15.31
C TYR A 22 -4.91 -1.55 16.73
N LEU A 23 -3.96 -0.66 17.02
CA LEU A 23 -3.35 -0.56 18.35
C LEU A 23 -4.34 -0.09 19.43
N ASN A 24 -5.31 0.75 19.05
CA ASN A 24 -6.37 1.18 19.96
C ASN A 24 -7.39 0.07 20.26
N ASP A 25 -7.54 -0.89 19.36
CA ASP A 25 -8.50 -2.01 19.48
C ASP A 25 -7.79 -3.34 19.84
N LEU A 26 -6.61 -3.30 20.46
CA LEU A 26 -5.80 -4.50 20.73
C LEU A 26 -6.53 -5.57 21.53
N ASP A 27 -7.30 -5.18 22.55
CA ASP A 27 -8.03 -6.12 23.39
C ASP A 27 -9.05 -6.92 22.57
N ARG A 28 -9.72 -6.27 21.62
CA ARG A 28 -10.66 -6.92 20.70
C ARG A 28 -9.95 -7.88 19.75
N ILE A 29 -8.80 -7.49 19.21
CA ILE A 29 -8.05 -8.28 18.23
C ILE A 29 -7.34 -9.48 18.89
N ALA A 30 -6.96 -9.36 20.16
CA ALA A 30 -6.29 -10.40 20.92
C ALA A 30 -7.25 -11.48 21.48
N ASP A 31 -8.57 -11.28 21.38
CA ASP A 31 -9.56 -12.26 21.83
C ASP A 31 -9.49 -13.55 21.00
N SER A 32 -9.55 -14.70 21.67
CA SER A 32 -9.54 -16.03 21.03
C SER A 32 -10.71 -16.27 20.06
N ALA A 33 -11.83 -15.57 20.24
CA ALA A 33 -13.02 -15.62 19.40
C ALA A 33 -13.15 -14.40 18.48
N TYR A 34 -12.04 -13.71 18.19
CA TYR A 34 -12.02 -12.53 17.32
C TYR A 34 -12.64 -12.81 15.94
N LEU A 35 -13.64 -11.99 15.58
CA LEU A 35 -14.21 -11.92 14.24
C LEU A 35 -13.96 -10.52 13.65
N PRO A 36 -13.25 -10.42 12.50
CA PRO A 36 -12.94 -9.14 11.91
C PRO A 36 -14.21 -8.44 11.40
N THR A 37 -14.29 -7.15 11.68
CA THR A 37 -15.35 -6.29 11.14
C THR A 37 -15.06 -5.93 9.68
N GLN A 38 -16.07 -5.46 8.96
CA GLN A 38 -15.85 -4.91 7.60
C GLN A 38 -14.80 -3.78 7.61
N GLN A 39 -14.73 -3.00 8.68
CA GLN A 39 -13.75 -1.92 8.81
C GLN A 39 -12.31 -2.44 8.97
N ASP A 40 -12.12 -3.59 9.64
CA ASP A 40 -10.81 -4.24 9.73
C ASP A 40 -10.39 -4.79 8.36
N VAL A 41 -11.34 -5.40 7.64
CA VAL A 41 -11.10 -5.89 6.27
C VAL A 41 -10.71 -4.75 5.33
N LEU A 42 -11.32 -3.57 5.46
CA LEU A 42 -10.95 -2.40 4.64
C LEU A 42 -9.60 -1.76 5.04
N ARG A 43 -9.18 -1.92 6.30
CA ARG A 43 -7.93 -1.33 6.81
C ARG A 43 -6.73 -2.24 6.62
N VAL A 44 -6.94 -3.53 6.37
CA VAL A 44 -5.82 -4.47 6.20
C VAL A 44 -5.02 -4.11 4.95
N ARG A 45 -3.71 -3.98 5.11
CA ARG A 45 -2.81 -3.72 3.98
C ARG A 45 -2.21 -5.03 3.50
N VAL A 46 -2.76 -5.55 2.42
CA VAL A 46 -2.20 -6.68 1.68
C VAL A 46 -1.67 -6.13 0.35
N PRO A 47 -0.35 -6.21 0.06
CA PRO A 47 0.18 -5.76 -1.21
C PRO A 47 -0.42 -6.57 -2.37
N THR A 48 -1.05 -5.89 -3.33
CA THR A 48 -1.49 -6.52 -4.58
C THR A 48 -0.25 -7.02 -5.35
N THR A 49 -0.27 -8.29 -5.72
CA THR A 49 0.76 -8.91 -6.56
C THR A 49 0.12 -9.35 -7.87
N GLY A 50 0.76 -9.01 -8.99
CA GLY A 50 0.22 -9.27 -10.32
C GLY A 50 -0.94 -8.34 -10.69
N ILE A 51 -1.83 -8.89 -11.50
CA ILE A 51 -3.02 -8.23 -12.07
C ILE A 51 -4.22 -9.01 -11.57
N ILE A 52 -5.17 -8.33 -10.94
CA ILE A 52 -6.39 -8.94 -10.41
C ILE A 52 -7.60 -8.30 -11.08
N GLU A 53 -8.50 -9.11 -11.62
CA GLU A 53 -9.73 -8.67 -12.27
C GLU A 53 -10.95 -8.96 -11.38
N TYR A 54 -11.79 -7.94 -11.19
CA TYR A 54 -13.04 -8.00 -10.44
C TYR A 54 -14.20 -7.63 -11.35
N PRO A 55 -14.92 -8.62 -11.91
CA PRO A 55 -16.15 -8.37 -12.65
C PRO A 55 -17.29 -8.05 -11.67
N PHE A 56 -18.05 -6.99 -11.94
CA PHE A 56 -19.28 -6.67 -11.22
C PHE A 56 -20.31 -6.01 -12.13
N ASP A 57 -21.59 -6.28 -11.85
CA ASP A 57 -22.69 -5.75 -12.64
C ASP A 57 -23.24 -4.47 -12.00
N LEU A 58 -23.42 -3.42 -12.80
CA LEU A 58 -24.04 -2.18 -12.37
C LEU A 58 -25.09 -1.73 -13.38
N GLN A 59 -26.36 -1.74 -12.97
CA GLN A 59 -27.49 -1.14 -13.72
C GLN A 59 -27.51 -1.49 -15.22
N SER A 60 -27.28 -2.78 -15.56
CA SER A 60 -27.20 -3.36 -16.91
C SER A 60 -25.87 -3.22 -17.67
N VAL A 61 -24.81 -2.70 -17.05
CA VAL A 61 -23.45 -2.69 -17.61
C VAL A 61 -22.55 -3.59 -16.76
N ILE A 62 -21.81 -4.48 -17.41
CA ILE A 62 -20.82 -5.34 -16.76
C ILE A 62 -19.51 -4.54 -16.68
N PHE A 63 -19.11 -4.17 -15.47
CA PHE A 63 -17.82 -3.55 -15.20
C PHE A 63 -16.78 -4.61 -14.90
N ARG A 64 -15.57 -4.39 -15.39
CA ARG A 64 -14.39 -5.19 -15.05
C ARG A 64 -13.35 -4.25 -14.46
N MET A 65 -13.22 -4.26 -13.15
CA MET A 65 -12.20 -3.48 -12.46
C MET A 65 -10.91 -4.29 -12.42
N VAL A 66 -9.82 -3.67 -12.89
CA VAL A 66 -8.50 -4.27 -12.86
C VAL A 66 -7.67 -3.55 -11.81
N ASP A 67 -7.22 -4.28 -10.78
CA ASP A 67 -6.28 -3.79 -9.77
C ASP A 67 -4.87 -4.30 -10.10
N VAL A 68 -3.90 -3.38 -10.03
CA VAL A 68 -2.50 -3.66 -10.33
C VAL A 68 -1.60 -3.17 -9.21
N GLY A 69 -0.59 -3.96 -8.88
CA GLY A 69 0.38 -3.57 -7.86
C GLY A 69 1.09 -2.26 -8.19
N GLY A 70 1.15 -1.32 -7.24
CA GLY A 70 1.80 -0.01 -7.39
C GLY A 70 3.33 0.01 -7.22
N GLN A 71 3.91 -1.10 -6.74
CA GLN A 71 5.36 -1.25 -6.51
C GLN A 71 6.15 -1.26 -7.83
N ARG A 72 7.40 -0.79 -7.81
CA ARG A 72 8.26 -0.69 -9.00
C ARG A 72 8.48 -2.05 -9.69
N SER A 73 8.50 -3.14 -8.93
CA SER A 73 8.56 -4.52 -9.44
C SER A 73 7.33 -4.90 -10.27
N GLU A 74 6.15 -4.42 -9.89
CA GLU A 74 4.87 -4.76 -10.50
C GLU A 74 4.53 -3.88 -11.71
N ARG A 75 5.06 -2.65 -11.78
CA ARG A 75 4.81 -1.69 -12.88
C ARG A 75 5.11 -2.24 -14.27
N ARG A 76 6.06 -3.17 -14.40
CA ARG A 76 6.38 -3.81 -15.70
C ARG A 76 5.21 -4.64 -16.23
N LYS A 77 4.32 -5.13 -15.37
CA LYS A 77 3.16 -5.96 -15.74
C LYS A 77 1.98 -5.13 -16.23
N TRP A 78 1.94 -3.83 -15.94
CA TRP A 78 0.80 -2.97 -16.28
C TRP A 78 0.50 -2.94 -17.79
N ILE A 79 1.51 -3.09 -18.63
CA ILE A 79 1.31 -3.14 -20.09
C ILE A 79 0.33 -4.24 -20.51
N HIS A 80 0.22 -5.34 -19.75
CA HIS A 80 -0.67 -6.46 -20.07
C HIS A 80 -2.15 -6.18 -19.78
N CYS A 81 -2.49 -5.16 -18.99
CA CYS A 81 -3.88 -4.82 -18.70
C CYS A 81 -4.40 -3.57 -19.42
N PHE A 82 -3.60 -2.95 -20.29
CA PHE A 82 -4.01 -1.74 -21.02
C PHE A 82 -4.79 -2.00 -22.32
N GLU A 83 -4.91 -3.25 -22.75
CA GLU A 83 -5.73 -3.58 -23.92
C GLU A 83 -7.23 -3.43 -23.58
N ASN A 84 -7.94 -2.65 -24.39
CA ASN A 84 -9.40 -2.45 -24.29
C ASN A 84 -9.90 -1.82 -22.98
N VAL A 85 -9.08 -0.99 -22.31
CA VAL A 85 -9.50 -0.22 -21.13
C VAL A 85 -10.39 0.96 -21.54
N THR A 86 -11.58 1.06 -20.95
CA THR A 86 -12.50 2.19 -21.18
C THR A 86 -12.09 3.46 -20.44
N SER A 87 -11.53 3.33 -19.23
CA SER A 87 -11.18 4.45 -18.37
C SER A 87 -10.10 4.07 -17.36
N ILE A 88 -9.23 5.01 -17.01
CA ILE A 88 -8.16 4.84 -16.03
C ILE A 88 -8.50 5.65 -14.78
N MET A 89 -8.43 5.02 -13.62
CA MET A 89 -8.50 5.70 -12.33
C MET A 89 -7.11 5.72 -11.69
N PHE A 90 -6.52 6.90 -11.55
CA PHE A 90 -5.22 7.07 -10.91
C PHE A 90 -5.39 7.54 -9.46
N LEU A 91 -4.91 6.74 -8.50
CA LEU A 91 -5.04 7.03 -7.08
C LEU A 91 -3.74 7.64 -6.53
N VAL A 92 -3.87 8.72 -5.77
CA VAL A 92 -2.75 9.40 -5.10
C VAL A 92 -3.07 9.59 -3.63
N ALA A 93 -2.18 9.15 -2.74
CA ALA A 93 -2.30 9.36 -1.32
C ALA A 93 -1.80 10.76 -0.93
N LEU A 94 -2.72 11.67 -0.63
CA LEU A 94 -2.39 13.05 -0.22
C LEU A 94 -1.61 13.11 1.10
N SER A 95 -1.82 12.14 1.99
CA SER A 95 -1.17 12.05 3.29
C SER A 95 0.30 11.62 3.24
N GLU A 96 0.82 11.24 2.06
CA GLU A 96 2.19 10.73 1.89
C GLU A 96 3.17 11.81 1.41
N TYR A 97 2.79 13.09 1.43
CA TYR A 97 3.61 14.20 0.91
C TYR A 97 5.00 14.32 1.57
N ASP A 98 5.13 13.91 2.83
CA ASP A 98 6.38 13.95 3.61
C ASP A 98 7.06 12.57 3.74
N GLN A 99 6.58 11.58 2.99
CA GLN A 99 7.08 10.22 3.03
C GLN A 99 8.10 9.95 1.91
N VAL A 100 8.95 8.96 2.14
CA VAL A 100 9.98 8.54 1.20
C VAL A 100 9.62 7.16 0.67
N LEU A 101 9.82 6.90 -0.62
CA LEU A 101 9.55 5.58 -1.17
C LEU A 101 10.44 4.52 -0.50
N VAL A 102 9.85 3.41 -0.06
CA VAL A 102 10.59 2.26 0.51
C VAL A 102 11.66 1.74 -0.47
N GLU A 103 11.38 1.86 -1.77
CA GLU A 103 12.26 1.39 -2.86
C GLU A 103 13.43 2.37 -3.17
N SER A 104 13.56 3.49 -2.44
CA SER A 104 14.54 4.54 -2.75
C SER A 104 15.93 4.36 -2.13
N ASP A 105 16.13 3.37 -1.25
CA ASP A 105 17.41 3.13 -0.55
C ASP A 105 18.60 2.83 -1.49
N ASN A 106 18.35 2.59 -2.79
CA ASN A 106 19.37 2.30 -3.79
C ASN A 106 19.67 3.44 -4.80
N GLU A 107 19.05 4.62 -4.69
CA GLU A 107 19.22 5.70 -5.68
C GLU A 107 19.86 6.99 -5.10
N VAL A 108 20.40 6.94 -3.87
CA VAL A 108 21.15 8.06 -3.26
C VAL A 108 22.65 7.78 -3.31
N SER A 109 23.27 7.79 -4.49
CA SER A 109 24.74 7.85 -4.64
C SER A 109 25.19 8.18 -6.08
N LYS A 110 24.63 9.19 -6.76
CA LYS A 110 25.22 9.67 -8.04
C LYS A 110 25.27 11.19 -8.27
N TYR A 111 24.81 12.03 -7.33
CA TYR A 111 24.78 13.48 -7.53
C TYR A 111 25.72 14.30 -6.62
N HIS A 112 26.42 13.68 -5.68
CA HIS A 112 27.46 14.34 -4.88
C HIS A 112 28.85 14.01 -5.45
N HIS A 113 29.22 14.58 -6.59
CA HIS A 113 30.60 14.95 -6.98
C HIS A 113 30.60 15.42 -8.44
N LYS A 114 30.36 16.71 -8.65
CA LYS A 114 31.03 17.53 -9.67
C LYS A 114 31.08 18.96 -9.17
#